data_AF-A0A8J3J8T1-F1
#
_entry.id   AF-A0A8J3J8T1-F1
#
_cell.length_a   1.000
_cell.length_b   1.000
_cell.length_c   1.000
_cell.angle_alpha   90.00
_cell.angle_beta   90.00
_cell.angle_gamma   90.00
#
_symmetry.space_group_name_H-M   'P 1'
#
loop_
_entity.id
_entity.type
_entity.pdbx_description
1 polymer ?
#
loop_
_entity_poly.entity_id
_entity_poly.type
_entity_poly.pdbx_seq_one_letter_code
_entity_poly.pdbx_strand_id
1 'polypeptide(L)'
;MRAFERLCPQGPGWALDWAAVEAEFSWLRRLAGVEQDPVHHAEGDVLTHTRMAAQALADLPRWRALPRQRQVRLFAAVLLHDVAKPDCTRHEGGRVTAHGHSRRGELLARRILWEAGAPIVWREHVAALVRHHQVPFWALERPDLEQIVLRVSLTACNEDLALLATADILGRVCADADAVRENIELFRQYCAELGVLDAPWPFASGHARFEYFRTPGRDPRYAAYDDTRLTVTVLSGLPGAGKDTWLAGHRPDLPVVSLDALRAELGVSPAGDQRAVAAAAYERSREHLREGRAFVWNATNVSRQHREICIGLAASYGARVELVSLEAPPGVLRARNDRRQARVPAAVLERLIGRWETPDLTEAHTLHLVDTNDRASHVIRS
;
A
#
# COMPACT_ATOMS: atom_id res chain seq x y z
N MET A 1 7.22 11.04 -11.82
CA MET A 1 7.71 11.89 -10.71
C MET A 1 7.92 13.35 -11.07
N ARG A 2 8.75 13.69 -12.08
CA ARG A 2 9.05 15.09 -12.47
C ARG A 2 7.82 16.00 -12.67
N ALA A 3 6.73 15.44 -13.18
CA ALA A 3 5.46 16.14 -13.33
C ALA A 3 4.91 16.67 -12.00
N PHE A 4 4.83 15.82 -10.97
CA PHE A 4 4.37 16.23 -9.63
C PHE A 4 5.28 17.30 -9.03
N GLU A 5 6.60 17.18 -9.18
CA GLU A 5 7.56 18.16 -8.67
C GLU A 5 7.41 19.53 -9.35
N ARG A 6 7.23 19.54 -10.67
CA ARG A 6 7.05 20.74 -11.48
C ARG A 6 5.74 21.45 -11.17
N LEU A 7 4.66 20.69 -11.00
CA LEU A 7 3.30 21.23 -10.86
C LEU A 7 2.90 21.52 -9.40
N CYS A 8 3.59 20.91 -8.43
CA CYS A 8 3.31 21.17 -7.02
C CYS A 8 3.61 22.64 -6.68
N PRO A 9 2.67 23.38 -6.04
CA PRO A 9 2.84 24.80 -5.72
C PRO A 9 4.15 25.09 -4.97
N GLN A 10 4.73 26.27 -5.22
CA GLN A 10 6.02 26.69 -4.65
C GLN A 10 5.97 28.14 -4.15
N GLY A 11 6.70 28.43 -3.08
CA GLY A 11 6.86 29.78 -2.57
C GLY A 11 7.66 30.69 -3.51
N PRO A 12 7.48 32.02 -3.42
CA PRO A 12 6.61 32.71 -2.45
C PRO A 12 5.13 32.77 -2.87
N GLY A 13 4.79 32.45 -4.12
CA GLY A 13 3.44 32.65 -4.67
C GLY A 13 2.42 31.57 -4.31
N TRP A 14 2.86 30.32 -4.09
CA TRP A 14 2.00 29.17 -3.74
C TRP A 14 0.78 28.95 -4.65
N ALA A 15 0.81 29.51 -5.86
CA ALA A 15 -0.29 29.42 -6.80
C ALA A 15 -0.40 28.00 -7.36
N LEU A 16 -1.64 27.49 -7.41
CA LEU A 16 -1.98 26.23 -8.06
C LEU A 16 -2.43 26.50 -9.50
N ASP A 17 -1.59 26.15 -10.47
CA ASP A 17 -1.98 26.12 -11.89
C ASP A 17 -2.79 24.84 -12.16
N TRP A 18 -4.09 24.89 -11.83
CA TRP A 18 -4.98 23.75 -12.01
C TRP A 18 -5.10 23.32 -13.48
N ALA A 19 -5.09 24.26 -14.41
CA ALA A 19 -5.20 23.94 -15.84
C ALA A 19 -4.00 23.09 -16.30
N ALA A 20 -2.79 23.43 -15.85
CA ALA A 20 -1.60 22.61 -16.12
C ALA A 20 -1.66 21.23 -15.43
N VAL A 21 -2.19 21.16 -14.21
CA VAL A 21 -2.38 19.89 -13.47
C VAL A 21 -3.33 18.95 -14.21
N GLU A 22 -4.49 19.45 -14.63
CA GLU A 22 -5.50 18.67 -15.35
C GLU A 22 -5.02 18.24 -16.75
N ALA A 23 -4.25 19.10 -17.43
CA ALA A 23 -3.66 18.79 -18.73
C ALA A 23 -2.60 17.68 -18.64
N GLU A 24 -1.76 17.69 -17.59
CA GLU A 24 -0.69 16.71 -17.40
C GLU A 24 -1.23 15.34 -16.95
N PHE A 25 -2.14 15.32 -15.98
CA PHE A 25 -2.60 14.10 -15.35
C PHE A 25 -3.91 13.61 -15.97
N SER A 26 -3.81 12.87 -17.07
CA SER A 26 -4.96 12.38 -17.84
C SER A 26 -6.00 11.59 -17.03
N TRP A 27 -5.59 10.94 -15.94
CA TRP A 27 -6.49 10.20 -15.06
C TRP A 27 -7.46 11.10 -14.28
N LEU A 28 -7.17 12.40 -14.10
CA LEU A 28 -8.08 13.37 -13.47
C LEU A 28 -9.38 13.53 -14.26
N ARG A 29 -9.34 13.37 -15.58
CA ARG A 29 -10.54 13.46 -16.43
C ARG A 29 -11.63 12.46 -16.05
N ARG A 30 -11.25 11.34 -15.41
CA ARG A 30 -12.21 10.34 -14.93
C ARG A 30 -13.02 10.80 -13.71
N LEU A 31 -12.55 11.84 -13.01
CA LEU A 31 -13.22 12.39 -11.83
C LEU A 31 -14.31 13.40 -12.22
N ALA A 32 -14.22 13.97 -13.41
CA ALA A 32 -15.15 14.98 -13.91
C ALA A 32 -16.57 14.41 -13.98
N GLY A 33 -17.52 15.12 -13.35
CA GLY A 33 -18.93 14.75 -13.38
C GLY A 33 -19.28 13.51 -12.55
N VAL A 34 -18.34 12.97 -11.78
CA VAL A 34 -18.66 11.94 -10.78
C VAL A 34 -19.36 12.62 -9.62
N GLU A 35 -20.67 12.40 -9.49
CA GLU A 35 -21.50 13.00 -8.46
C GLU A 35 -21.04 12.61 -7.05
N GLN A 36 -21.30 13.50 -6.10
CA GLN A 36 -21.06 13.32 -4.67
C GLN A 36 -22.34 13.65 -3.89
N ASP A 37 -22.41 13.23 -2.62
CA ASP A 37 -23.57 13.54 -1.77
C ASP A 37 -23.66 15.06 -1.55
N PRO A 38 -24.74 15.76 -1.98
CA PRO A 38 -24.84 17.21 -1.88
C PRO A 38 -24.87 17.74 -0.44
N VAL A 39 -25.13 16.90 0.56
CA VAL A 39 -25.05 17.27 1.98
C VAL A 39 -23.59 17.41 2.43
N HIS A 40 -22.75 16.47 1.98
CA HIS A 40 -21.33 16.43 2.36
C HIS A 40 -20.43 17.11 1.32
N HIS A 41 -20.89 17.31 0.09
CA HIS A 41 -20.11 17.82 -1.03
C HIS A 41 -20.96 18.77 -1.87
N ALA A 42 -21.35 19.90 -1.30
CA ALA A 42 -22.17 20.89 -2.00
C ALA A 42 -21.42 21.58 -3.17
N GLU A 43 -20.09 21.40 -3.27
CA GLU A 43 -19.27 21.82 -4.42
C GLU A 43 -19.57 21.02 -5.70
N GLY A 44 -20.25 19.88 -5.60
CA GLY A 44 -20.63 19.05 -6.74
C GLY A 44 -19.73 17.84 -6.93
N ASP A 45 -18.95 17.81 -8.00
CA ASP A 45 -18.29 16.60 -8.47
C ASP A 45 -16.87 16.38 -7.90
N VAL A 46 -16.38 15.14 -8.03
CA VAL A 46 -15.08 14.72 -7.47
C VAL A 46 -13.89 15.52 -8.04
N LEU A 47 -13.91 15.95 -9.31
CA LEU A 47 -12.81 16.75 -9.86
C LEU A 47 -12.77 18.14 -9.23
N THR A 48 -13.94 18.76 -9.08
CA THR A 48 -14.10 20.06 -8.41
C THR A 48 -13.59 19.97 -6.95
N HIS A 49 -14.00 18.94 -6.22
CA HIS A 49 -13.52 18.69 -4.86
C HIS A 49 -11.99 18.48 -4.81
N THR A 50 -11.42 17.67 -5.71
CA THR A 50 -9.97 17.42 -5.76
C THR A 50 -9.19 18.71 -6.01
N ARG A 51 -9.69 19.61 -6.87
CA ARG A 51 -9.12 20.93 -7.11
C ARG A 51 -9.15 21.79 -5.84
N MET A 52 -10.29 21.84 -5.17
CA MET A 52 -10.47 22.62 -3.95
C MET A 52 -9.58 22.12 -2.82
N ALA A 53 -9.44 20.80 -2.65
CA ALA A 53 -8.53 20.19 -1.69
C ALA A 53 -7.06 20.49 -2.01
N ALA A 54 -6.66 20.47 -3.29
CA ALA A 54 -5.32 20.85 -3.70
C ALA A 54 -5.00 22.32 -3.43
N GLN A 55 -5.98 23.21 -3.63
CA GLN A 55 -5.86 24.62 -3.28
C GLN A 55 -5.77 24.80 -1.75
N ALA A 56 -6.63 24.14 -0.99
CA ALA A 56 -6.59 24.18 0.48
C ALA A 56 -5.23 23.70 1.01
N LEU A 57 -4.67 22.62 0.47
CA LEU A 57 -3.31 22.16 0.80
C LEU A 57 -2.26 23.26 0.56
N ALA A 58 -2.33 23.93 -0.59
CA ALA A 58 -1.40 24.99 -0.96
C ALA A 58 -1.47 26.19 -0.01
N ASP A 59 -2.61 26.39 0.65
CA ASP A 59 -2.85 27.47 1.62
C ASP A 59 -2.45 27.12 3.06
N LEU A 60 -2.22 25.84 3.37
CA LEU A 60 -1.83 25.40 4.71
C LEU A 60 -0.41 25.83 5.09
N PRO A 61 -0.21 26.65 6.14
CA PRO A 61 1.13 27.03 6.60
C PRO A 61 1.99 25.83 7.00
N ARG A 62 1.38 24.81 7.65
CA ARG A 62 2.06 23.59 8.05
C ARG A 62 2.63 22.83 6.84
N TRP A 63 1.90 22.77 5.72
CA TRP A 63 2.38 22.16 4.49
C TRP A 63 3.50 22.99 3.83
N ARG A 64 3.34 24.32 3.76
CA ARG A 64 4.35 25.25 3.23
C ARG A 64 5.70 25.15 3.96
N ALA A 65 5.68 24.84 5.26
CA ALA A 65 6.87 24.67 6.08
C ALA A 65 7.60 23.32 5.87
N LEU A 66 6.98 22.36 5.18
CA LEU A 66 7.59 21.05 4.95
C LEU A 66 8.77 21.09 3.97
N PRO A 67 9.73 20.16 4.08
CA PRO A 67 10.72 19.95 3.03
C PRO A 67 10.06 19.66 1.68
N ARG A 68 10.69 20.13 0.59
CA ARG A 68 10.11 20.05 -0.76
C ARG A 68 9.64 18.65 -1.16
N GLN A 69 10.40 17.61 -0.83
CA GLN A 69 10.02 16.23 -1.15
C GLN A 69 8.73 15.79 -0.45
N ARG A 70 8.50 16.22 0.80
CA ARG A 70 7.25 15.94 1.54
C ARG A 70 6.09 16.77 0.96
N GLN A 71 6.33 18.02 0.57
CA GLN A 71 5.32 18.85 -0.10
C GLN A 71 4.78 18.17 -1.36
N VAL A 72 5.69 17.70 -2.24
CA VAL A 72 5.33 17.01 -3.49
C VAL A 72 4.60 15.69 -3.21
N ARG A 73 4.99 14.97 -2.16
CA ARG A 73 4.33 13.72 -1.74
C ARG A 73 2.88 13.95 -1.31
N LEU A 74 2.65 14.95 -0.45
CA LEU A 74 1.31 15.30 0.00
C LEU A 74 0.46 15.89 -1.12
N PHE A 75 1.04 16.67 -2.03
CA PHE A 75 0.35 17.15 -3.22
C PHE A 75 -0.13 15.98 -4.09
N ALA A 76 0.73 14.97 -4.34
CA ALA A 76 0.31 13.77 -5.05
C ALA A 76 -0.77 12.98 -4.30
N ALA A 77 -0.68 12.88 -2.97
CA ALA A 77 -1.70 12.21 -2.16
C ALA A 77 -3.07 12.91 -2.24
N VAL A 78 -3.10 14.26 -2.18
CA VAL A 78 -4.34 15.03 -2.35
C VAL A 78 -4.95 14.82 -3.73
N LEU A 79 -4.15 14.83 -4.81
CA LEU A 79 -4.70 14.58 -6.15
C LEU A 79 -5.27 13.15 -6.29
N LEU A 80 -4.79 12.18 -5.50
CA LEU A 80 -5.12 10.76 -5.62
C LEU A 80 -6.11 10.22 -4.56
N HIS A 81 -6.45 10.98 -3.51
CA HIS A 81 -7.21 10.46 -2.36
C HIS A 81 -8.55 9.82 -2.75
N ASP A 82 -9.21 10.43 -3.74
CA ASP A 82 -10.51 10.02 -4.27
C ASP A 82 -10.46 9.42 -5.68
N VAL A 83 -9.27 9.02 -6.15
CA VAL A 83 -9.06 8.55 -7.54
C VAL A 83 -9.94 7.37 -7.94
N ALA A 84 -10.46 6.63 -6.95
CA ALA A 84 -11.31 5.47 -7.16
C ALA A 84 -12.82 5.72 -6.97
N LYS A 85 -13.27 6.93 -6.60
CA LYS A 85 -14.71 7.25 -6.58
C LYS A 85 -15.42 6.89 -7.90
N PRO A 86 -14.86 7.13 -9.11
CA PRO A 86 -15.50 6.71 -10.36
C PRO A 86 -15.82 5.20 -10.45
N ASP A 87 -15.03 4.35 -9.79
CA ASP A 87 -15.22 2.89 -9.77
C ASP A 87 -16.20 2.43 -8.67
N CYS A 88 -16.56 3.31 -7.72
CA CYS A 88 -17.24 2.96 -6.48
C CYS A 88 -18.53 3.73 -6.21
N THR A 89 -18.77 4.85 -6.92
CA THR A 89 -19.97 5.68 -6.76
C THR A 89 -21.25 4.93 -7.12
N ARG A 90 -22.25 5.02 -6.24
CA ARG A 90 -23.57 4.39 -6.35
C ARG A 90 -24.64 5.33 -5.82
N HIS A 91 -25.87 5.14 -6.29
CA HIS A 91 -27.06 5.83 -5.78
C HIS A 91 -27.87 4.85 -4.94
N GLU A 92 -27.88 5.05 -3.62
CA GLU A 92 -28.50 4.13 -2.67
C GLU A 92 -29.34 4.95 -1.67
N GLY A 93 -30.63 4.62 -1.55
CA GLY A 93 -31.52 5.27 -0.57
C GLY A 93 -31.68 6.79 -0.75
N GLY A 94 -31.56 7.30 -1.98
CA GLY A 94 -31.61 8.73 -2.27
C GLY A 94 -30.32 9.50 -1.97
N ARG A 95 -29.25 8.80 -1.59
CA ARG A 95 -27.91 9.36 -1.37
C ARG A 95 -26.90 8.82 -2.37
N VAL A 96 -25.84 9.60 -2.58
CA VAL A 96 -24.69 9.19 -3.39
C VAL A 96 -23.61 8.65 -2.44
N THR A 97 -23.22 7.39 -2.62
CA THR A 97 -22.21 6.75 -1.78
C THR A 97 -21.06 6.22 -2.63
N ALA A 98 -19.85 6.17 -2.06
CA ALA A 98 -18.67 5.61 -2.72
C ALA A 98 -17.99 4.57 -1.83
N HIS A 99 -18.75 3.62 -1.28
CA HIS A 99 -18.23 2.64 -0.35
C HIS A 99 -17.08 1.82 -0.95
N GLY A 100 -15.98 1.69 -0.19
CA GLY A 100 -14.79 0.96 -0.61
C GLY A 100 -13.80 1.74 -1.49
N HIS A 101 -14.08 3.00 -1.84
CA HIS A 101 -13.19 3.80 -2.68
C HIS A 101 -11.79 3.95 -2.09
N SER A 102 -11.62 4.06 -0.76
CA SER A 102 -10.28 4.21 -0.17
C SER A 102 -9.42 2.95 -0.39
N ARG A 103 -10.00 1.74 -0.31
CA ARG A 103 -9.28 0.49 -0.62
C ARG A 103 -8.93 0.39 -2.10
N ARG A 104 -9.89 0.72 -2.95
CA ARG A 104 -9.70 0.70 -4.41
C ARG A 104 -8.70 1.77 -4.86
N GLY A 105 -8.73 2.92 -4.19
CA GLY A 105 -7.88 4.10 -4.39
C GLY A 105 -6.42 3.80 -4.07
N GLU A 106 -6.15 3.07 -2.99
CA GLU A 106 -4.80 2.57 -2.69
C GLU A 106 -4.18 1.83 -3.88
N LEU A 107 -4.91 0.86 -4.45
CA LEU A 107 -4.45 0.05 -5.58
C LEU A 107 -4.23 0.91 -6.84
N LEU A 108 -5.14 1.85 -7.10
CA LEU A 108 -5.07 2.71 -8.28
C LEU A 108 -3.96 3.75 -8.16
N ALA A 109 -3.80 4.37 -6.99
CA ALA A 109 -2.71 5.29 -6.67
C ALA A 109 -1.36 4.58 -6.82
N ARG A 110 -1.21 3.37 -6.27
CA ARG A 110 0.00 2.56 -6.45
C ARG A 110 0.30 2.31 -7.93
N ARG A 111 -0.69 1.90 -8.72
CA ARG A 111 -0.52 1.68 -10.15
C ARG A 111 -0.07 2.94 -10.88
N ILE A 112 -0.78 4.06 -10.70
CA ILE A 112 -0.49 5.35 -11.35
C ILE A 112 0.94 5.80 -11.04
N LEU A 113 1.34 5.71 -9.78
CA LEU A 113 2.65 6.14 -9.32
C LEU A 113 3.78 5.20 -9.75
N TRP A 114 3.53 3.88 -9.78
CA TRP A 114 4.46 2.90 -10.36
C TRP A 114 4.67 3.15 -11.86
N GLU A 115 3.58 3.42 -12.61
CA GLU A 115 3.64 3.79 -14.02
C GLU A 115 4.38 5.12 -14.24
N ALA A 116 4.28 6.05 -13.28
CA ALA A 116 4.99 7.33 -13.27
C ALA A 116 6.45 7.25 -12.77
N GLY A 117 6.95 6.03 -12.49
CA GLY A 117 8.33 5.78 -12.03
C GLY A 117 8.64 6.30 -10.62
N ALA A 118 7.64 6.30 -9.72
CA ALA A 118 7.84 6.69 -8.33
C ALA A 118 8.67 5.63 -7.56
N PRO A 119 9.66 6.05 -6.74
CA PRO A 119 10.38 5.13 -5.86
C PRO A 119 9.44 4.38 -4.92
N ILE A 120 9.75 3.12 -4.60
CA ILE A 120 8.89 2.22 -3.81
C ILE A 120 8.38 2.89 -2.53
N VAL A 121 9.30 3.35 -1.67
CA VAL A 121 8.94 3.92 -0.36
C VAL A 121 8.07 5.18 -0.51
N TRP A 122 8.37 6.01 -1.50
CA TRP A 122 7.60 7.22 -1.76
C TRP A 122 6.18 6.88 -2.23
N ARG A 123 6.06 5.91 -3.13
CA ARG A 123 4.78 5.42 -3.66
C ARG A 123 3.92 4.78 -2.59
N GLU A 124 4.49 3.87 -1.82
CA GLU A 124 3.74 3.13 -0.79
C GLU A 124 3.29 4.04 0.35
N HIS A 125 4.07 5.07 0.67
CA HIS A 125 3.62 6.12 1.56
C HIS A 125 2.35 6.81 1.03
N VAL A 126 2.32 7.25 -0.23
CA VAL A 126 1.11 7.86 -0.82
C VAL A 126 -0.06 6.87 -0.85
N ALA A 127 0.17 5.62 -1.24
CA ALA A 127 -0.87 4.60 -1.28
C ALA A 127 -1.49 4.37 0.11
N ALA A 128 -0.67 4.32 1.17
CA ALA A 128 -1.14 4.20 2.55
C ALA A 128 -1.94 5.44 2.99
N LEU A 129 -1.52 6.66 2.62
CA LEU A 129 -2.31 7.87 2.89
C LEU A 129 -3.68 7.80 2.20
N VAL A 130 -3.73 7.44 0.91
CA VAL A 130 -5.00 7.26 0.17
C VAL A 130 -5.88 6.20 0.81
N ARG A 131 -5.30 5.09 1.30
CA ARG A 131 -6.04 4.02 1.96
C ARG A 131 -6.76 4.49 3.23
N HIS A 132 -6.13 5.39 3.97
CA HIS A 132 -6.53 5.80 5.30
C HIS A 132 -7.06 7.24 5.38
N HIS A 133 -7.20 7.96 4.26
CA HIS A 133 -7.46 9.41 4.25
C HIS A 133 -8.70 9.85 5.05
N GLN A 134 -9.73 8.99 5.15
CA GLN A 134 -10.93 9.30 5.92
C GLN A 134 -10.82 8.97 7.42
N VAL A 135 -9.80 8.23 7.86
CA VAL A 135 -9.65 7.81 9.27
C VAL A 135 -9.69 8.99 10.24
N PRO A 136 -8.97 10.11 9.99
CA PRO A 136 -8.98 11.24 10.91
C PRO A 136 -10.36 11.89 11.10
N PHE A 137 -11.29 11.76 10.15
CA PHE A 137 -12.64 12.36 10.26
C PHE A 137 -13.49 11.72 11.35
N TRP A 138 -13.21 10.46 11.70
CA TRP A 138 -14.03 9.65 12.61
C TRP A 138 -13.20 9.03 13.75
N ALA A 139 -12.00 9.54 14.00
CA ALA A 139 -10.97 8.85 14.79
C ALA A 139 -11.49 8.36 16.16
N LEU A 140 -12.20 9.21 16.91
CA LEU A 140 -12.68 8.90 18.26
C LEU A 140 -13.82 7.86 18.31
N GLU A 141 -14.46 7.60 17.18
CA GLU A 141 -15.53 6.59 17.07
C GLU A 141 -14.97 5.20 16.75
N ARG A 142 -13.67 5.09 16.47
CA ARG A 142 -13.04 3.87 15.98
C ARG A 142 -12.46 3.04 17.12
N PRO A 143 -12.99 1.84 17.41
CA PRO A 143 -12.39 0.94 18.39
C PRO A 143 -11.03 0.37 17.93
N ASP A 144 -10.72 0.45 16.63
CA ASP A 144 -9.49 -0.02 16.01
C ASP A 144 -8.46 1.09 15.76
N LEU A 145 -8.67 2.30 16.31
CA LEU A 145 -7.82 3.46 16.03
C LEU A 145 -6.35 3.21 16.36
N GLU A 146 -6.04 2.64 17.53
CA GLU A 146 -4.65 2.35 17.94
C GLU A 146 -3.95 1.50 16.88
N GLN A 147 -4.55 0.36 16.50
CA GLN A 147 -3.97 -0.53 15.50
C GLN A 147 -3.79 0.15 14.13
N ILE A 148 -4.70 1.05 13.76
CA ILE A 148 -4.58 1.83 12.52
C ILE A 148 -3.41 2.81 12.60
N VAL A 149 -3.30 3.62 13.66
CA VAL A 149 -2.22 4.63 13.75
C VAL A 149 -0.85 4.00 13.90
N LEU A 150 -0.75 2.85 14.58
CA LEU A 150 0.50 2.09 14.64
C LEU A 150 0.86 1.52 13.25
N ARG A 151 -0.13 1.02 12.49
CA ARG A 151 0.09 0.58 11.10
C ARG A 151 0.54 1.73 10.20
N VAL A 152 -0.16 2.86 10.24
CA VAL A 152 0.17 4.06 9.45
C VAL A 152 1.55 4.58 9.83
N SER A 153 1.95 4.50 11.10
CA SER A 153 3.30 4.89 11.52
C SER A 153 4.42 4.05 10.87
N LEU A 154 4.10 2.81 10.45
CA LEU A 154 5.03 1.89 9.78
C LEU A 154 5.01 2.01 8.24
N THR A 155 3.89 2.46 7.66
CA THR A 155 3.69 2.50 6.20
C THR A 155 3.73 3.92 5.62
N ALA A 156 3.44 4.92 6.43
CA ALA A 156 3.43 6.33 6.08
C ALA A 156 3.82 7.21 7.30
N CYS A 157 3.12 8.31 7.52
CA CYS A 157 3.29 9.23 8.64
C CYS A 157 1.92 9.75 9.06
N ASN A 158 1.63 9.77 10.36
CA ASN A 158 0.31 10.21 10.85
C ASN A 158 0.13 11.74 10.73
N GLU A 159 1.19 12.55 10.82
CA GLU A 159 1.12 14.00 10.52
C GLU A 159 0.77 14.24 9.04
N ASP A 160 1.39 13.48 8.12
CA ASP A 160 1.07 13.56 6.69
C ASP A 160 -0.40 13.15 6.44
N LEU A 161 -0.92 12.14 7.17
CA LEU A 161 -2.32 11.74 7.10
C LEU A 161 -3.27 12.83 7.64
N ALA A 162 -2.92 13.47 8.76
CA ALA A 162 -3.67 14.58 9.31
C ALA A 162 -3.69 15.80 8.37
N LEU A 163 -2.56 16.11 7.71
CA LEU A 163 -2.48 17.18 6.71
C LEU A 163 -3.33 16.88 5.46
N LEU A 164 -3.31 15.63 4.98
CA LEU A 164 -4.17 15.19 3.88
C LEU A 164 -5.65 15.36 4.24
N ALA A 165 -6.07 14.85 5.40
CA ALA A 165 -7.44 14.98 5.87
C ALA A 165 -7.85 16.44 6.07
N THR A 166 -6.93 17.28 6.58
CA THR A 166 -7.17 18.73 6.73
C THR A 166 -7.40 19.41 5.38
N ALA A 167 -6.60 19.07 4.37
CA ALA A 167 -6.77 19.61 3.02
C ALA A 167 -8.08 19.15 2.36
N ASP A 168 -8.46 17.88 2.54
CA ASP A 168 -9.73 17.31 2.05
C ASP A 168 -10.93 18.08 2.67
N ILE A 169 -11.01 18.19 4.00
CA ILE A 169 -12.16 18.86 4.63
C ILE A 169 -12.22 20.37 4.34
N LEU A 170 -11.09 21.05 4.20
CA LEU A 170 -11.05 22.46 3.80
C LEU A 170 -11.36 22.65 2.31
N GLY A 171 -11.18 21.61 1.50
CA GLY A 171 -11.52 21.55 0.08
C GLY A 171 -12.97 21.14 -0.21
N ARG A 172 -13.84 21.18 0.80
CA ARG A 172 -15.22 20.69 0.75
C ARG A 172 -16.19 21.76 1.20
N VAL A 173 -17.40 21.78 0.64
CA VAL A 173 -18.49 22.64 1.11
C VAL A 173 -19.52 21.77 1.85
N CYS A 174 -19.48 21.80 3.17
CA CYS A 174 -20.38 21.04 4.04
C CYS A 174 -20.64 21.77 5.37
N ALA A 175 -21.77 21.44 6.02
CA ALA A 175 -22.18 22.10 7.28
C ALA A 175 -21.38 21.61 8.51
N ASP A 176 -20.78 20.43 8.43
CA ASP A 176 -20.06 19.74 9.51
C ASP A 176 -18.53 19.92 9.45
N ALA A 177 -18.03 20.83 8.60
CA ALA A 177 -16.60 21.02 8.37
C ALA A 177 -15.81 21.30 9.66
N ASP A 178 -16.34 22.13 10.56
CA ASP A 178 -15.64 22.47 11.82
C ASP A 178 -15.57 21.27 12.78
N ALA A 179 -16.64 20.47 12.90
CA ALA A 179 -16.64 19.26 13.72
C ALA A 179 -15.62 18.23 13.19
N VAL A 180 -15.55 18.06 11.87
CA VAL A 180 -14.56 17.17 11.24
C VAL A 180 -13.14 17.69 11.46
N ARG A 181 -12.91 19.01 11.42
CA ARG A 181 -11.60 19.61 11.74
C ARG A 181 -11.18 19.38 13.18
N GLU A 182 -12.11 19.46 14.13
CA GLU A 182 -11.87 19.12 15.53
C GLU A 182 -11.45 17.65 15.66
N ASN A 183 -12.15 16.72 15.00
CA ASN A 183 -11.78 15.30 14.97
C ASN A 183 -10.37 15.05 14.43
N ILE A 184 -9.95 15.79 13.38
CA ILE A 184 -8.60 15.68 12.82
C ILE A 184 -7.55 16.15 13.83
N GLU A 185 -7.79 17.23 14.57
CA GLU A 185 -6.84 17.70 15.59
C GLU A 185 -6.79 16.74 16.79
N LEU A 186 -7.93 16.14 17.19
CA LEU A 186 -7.98 15.08 18.20
C LEU A 186 -7.20 13.83 17.75
N PHE A 187 -7.35 13.42 16.48
CA PHE A 187 -6.53 12.37 15.88
C PHE A 187 -5.03 12.68 15.98
N ARG A 188 -4.65 13.93 15.67
CA ARG A 188 -3.25 14.38 15.71
C ARG A 188 -2.69 14.37 17.13
N GLN A 189 -3.47 14.85 18.11
CA GLN A 189 -3.11 14.81 19.53
C GLN A 189 -2.94 13.37 20.03
N TYR A 190 -3.89 12.49 19.70
CA TYR A 190 -3.82 11.06 20.03
C TYR A 190 -2.54 10.41 19.48
N CYS A 191 -2.18 10.68 18.21
CA CYS A 191 -0.94 10.19 17.63
C CYS A 191 0.31 10.75 18.32
N ALA A 192 0.28 12.02 18.75
CA ALA A 192 1.38 12.66 19.47
C ALA A 192 1.57 12.06 20.87
N GLU A 193 0.49 11.79 21.61
CA GLU A 193 0.52 11.15 22.92
C GLU A 193 1.09 9.73 22.87
N LEU A 194 0.79 8.99 21.80
CA LEU A 194 1.39 7.68 21.53
C LEU A 194 2.83 7.76 21.01
N GLY A 195 3.33 8.95 20.66
CA GLY A 195 4.66 9.13 20.07
C GLY A 195 4.79 8.63 18.63
N VAL A 196 3.67 8.55 17.89
CA VAL A 196 3.62 8.02 16.51
C VAL A 196 3.17 9.05 15.47
N LEU A 197 3.17 10.33 15.82
CA LEU A 197 2.75 11.40 14.91
C LEU A 197 3.67 11.50 13.69
N ASP A 198 4.97 11.59 13.92
CA ASP A 198 6.02 11.77 12.91
C ASP A 198 7.09 10.68 12.92
N ALA A 199 6.94 9.68 13.79
CA ALA A 199 7.83 8.53 13.94
C ALA A 199 7.04 7.20 13.96
N PRO A 200 7.66 6.07 13.57
CA PRO A 200 7.07 4.76 13.74
C PRO A 200 6.99 4.36 15.22
N TRP A 201 6.00 3.53 15.58
CA TRP A 201 5.99 2.91 16.91
C TRP A 201 7.24 2.05 17.15
N PRO A 202 7.94 2.22 18.29
CA PRO A 202 9.16 1.51 18.58
C PRO A 202 8.89 0.11 19.16
N PHE A 203 8.39 -0.81 18.33
CA PHE A 203 8.24 -2.22 18.74
C PHE A 203 9.59 -2.78 19.22
N ALA A 204 9.58 -3.55 20.31
CA ALA A 204 10.79 -4.12 20.93
C ALA A 204 11.61 -4.99 19.96
N SER A 205 10.96 -5.63 18.99
CA SER A 205 11.60 -6.40 17.92
C SER A 205 10.66 -6.56 16.73
N GLY A 206 11.20 -7.01 15.59
CA GLY A 206 10.38 -7.42 14.44
C GLY A 206 9.40 -8.55 14.76
N HIS A 207 9.76 -9.43 15.71
CA HIS A 207 8.88 -10.49 16.19
C HIS A 207 7.72 -9.93 17.02
N ALA A 208 7.98 -9.00 17.96
CA ALA A 208 6.93 -8.35 18.74
C ALA A 208 5.91 -7.61 17.85
N ARG A 209 6.40 -6.90 16.82
CA ARG A 209 5.55 -6.27 15.80
C ARG A 209 4.68 -7.28 15.05
N PHE A 210 5.30 -8.36 14.55
CA PHE A 210 4.61 -9.40 13.82
C PHE A 210 3.49 -10.04 14.65
N GLU A 211 3.79 -10.37 15.91
CA GLU A 211 2.84 -10.94 16.86
C GLU A 211 1.69 -9.99 17.22
N TYR A 212 1.97 -8.69 17.40
CA TYR A 212 0.95 -7.68 17.68
C TYR A 212 -0.11 -7.62 16.57
N PHE A 213 0.31 -7.57 15.30
CA PHE A 213 -0.63 -7.48 14.18
C PHE A 213 -1.36 -8.79 13.86
N ARG A 214 -0.91 -9.92 14.42
CA ARG A 214 -1.54 -11.24 14.24
C ARG A 214 -2.45 -11.64 15.39
N THR A 215 -2.24 -11.09 16.57
CA THR A 215 -2.96 -11.47 17.79
C THR A 215 -3.89 -10.35 18.23
N PRO A 216 -5.22 -10.48 18.05
CA PRO A 216 -6.17 -9.46 18.49
C PRO A 216 -6.03 -9.15 19.99
N GLY A 217 -6.05 -7.86 20.35
CA GLY A 217 -6.01 -7.40 21.74
C GLY A 217 -4.63 -7.46 22.41
N ARG A 218 -3.56 -7.76 21.67
CA ARG A 218 -2.19 -7.77 22.23
C ARG A 218 -1.71 -6.34 22.50
N ASP A 219 -1.03 -6.15 23.64
CA ASP A 219 -0.42 -4.85 23.99
C ASP A 219 0.82 -4.57 23.10
N PRO A 220 0.91 -3.43 22.41
CA PRO A 220 2.04 -3.09 21.54
C PRO A 220 3.35 -2.84 22.30
N ARG A 221 3.31 -2.66 23.63
CA ARG A 221 4.49 -2.48 24.51
C ARG A 221 5.09 -3.80 24.95
N TYR A 222 4.36 -4.91 24.78
CA TYR A 222 4.83 -6.22 25.22
C TYR A 222 5.96 -6.73 24.32
N ALA A 223 7.13 -6.95 24.92
CA ALA A 223 8.24 -7.61 24.25
C ALA A 223 7.96 -9.12 24.12
N ALA A 224 7.44 -9.53 22.96
CA ALA A 224 7.24 -10.95 22.66
C ALA A 224 8.58 -11.70 22.70
N TYR A 225 8.63 -12.78 23.47
CA TYR A 225 9.75 -13.71 23.47
C TYR A 225 9.86 -14.37 22.10
N ASP A 226 11.00 -14.18 21.42
CA ASP A 226 11.23 -14.74 20.08
C ASP A 226 11.64 -16.21 20.21
N ASP A 227 10.65 -17.10 20.05
CA ASP A 227 10.80 -18.56 20.08
C ASP A 227 10.94 -19.18 18.68
N THR A 228 11.22 -18.35 17.67
CA THR A 228 11.26 -18.82 16.29
C THR A 228 12.46 -19.75 16.03
N ARG A 229 12.21 -20.84 15.30
CA ARG A 229 13.17 -21.96 15.17
C ARG A 229 13.86 -22.05 13.81
N LEU A 230 13.25 -21.46 12.79
CA LEU A 230 13.71 -21.48 11.41
C LEU A 230 13.24 -20.22 10.70
N THR A 231 13.77 -19.99 9.49
CA THR A 231 13.33 -18.86 8.64
C THR A 231 12.65 -19.39 7.38
N VAL A 232 11.48 -18.85 7.08
CA VAL A 232 10.79 -19.05 5.80
C VAL A 232 10.85 -17.74 5.02
N THR A 233 11.45 -17.80 3.83
CA THR A 233 11.49 -16.65 2.92
C THR A 233 10.30 -16.72 1.97
N VAL A 234 9.40 -15.75 2.05
CA VAL A 234 8.25 -15.62 1.16
C VAL A 234 8.58 -14.60 0.08
N LEU A 235 8.45 -14.98 -1.19
CA LEU A 235 8.55 -14.02 -2.29
C LEU A 235 7.19 -13.45 -2.65
N SER A 236 7.18 -12.18 -3.01
CA SER A 236 6.04 -11.47 -3.60
C SER A 236 6.53 -10.64 -4.77
N GLY A 237 5.83 -10.69 -5.90
CA GLY A 237 6.20 -9.91 -7.06
C GLY A 237 5.46 -10.36 -8.30
N LEU A 238 5.15 -9.39 -9.16
CA LEU A 238 4.49 -9.65 -10.43
C LEU A 238 5.30 -10.61 -11.31
N PRO A 239 4.65 -11.33 -12.25
CA PRO A 239 5.36 -12.05 -13.31
C PRO A 239 6.36 -11.14 -14.03
N GLY A 240 7.60 -11.59 -14.22
CA GLY A 240 8.67 -10.78 -14.83
C GLY A 240 9.41 -9.84 -13.86
N ALA A 241 9.02 -9.77 -12.59
CA ALA A 241 9.72 -8.97 -11.58
C ALA A 241 11.10 -9.52 -11.16
N GLY A 242 11.53 -10.68 -11.67
CA GLY A 242 12.89 -11.21 -11.41
C GLY A 242 13.04 -12.09 -10.16
N LYS A 243 11.95 -12.64 -9.62
CA LYS A 243 11.95 -13.52 -8.43
C LYS A 243 12.97 -14.68 -8.53
N ASP A 244 12.91 -15.45 -9.62
CA ASP A 244 13.77 -16.63 -9.80
C ASP A 244 15.25 -16.23 -9.95
N THR A 245 15.51 -15.13 -10.66
CA THR A 245 16.87 -14.56 -10.80
C THR A 245 17.42 -14.10 -9.45
N TRP A 246 16.59 -13.44 -8.64
CA TRP A 246 16.98 -13.02 -7.30
C TRP A 246 17.27 -14.23 -6.41
N LEU A 247 16.46 -15.28 -6.47
CA LEU A 247 16.68 -16.51 -5.71
C LEU A 247 18.00 -17.18 -6.05
N ALA A 248 18.30 -17.35 -7.33
CA ALA A 248 19.55 -17.95 -7.77
C ALA A 248 20.78 -17.17 -7.28
N GLY A 249 20.67 -15.84 -7.16
CA GLY A 249 21.77 -14.99 -6.69
C GLY A 249 21.90 -14.87 -5.17
N HIS A 250 20.82 -15.04 -4.40
CA HIS A 250 20.81 -14.73 -2.96
C HIS A 250 20.56 -15.96 -2.07
N ARG A 251 19.86 -16.97 -2.57
CA ARG A 251 19.43 -18.15 -1.81
C ARG A 251 19.55 -19.46 -2.63
N PRO A 252 20.68 -19.73 -3.31
CA PRO A 252 20.81 -20.90 -4.19
C PRO A 252 20.68 -22.24 -3.47
N ASP A 253 21.03 -22.30 -2.18
CA ASP A 253 21.10 -23.54 -1.40
C ASP A 253 19.81 -23.91 -0.66
N LEU A 254 18.80 -23.02 -0.67
CA LEU A 254 17.54 -23.28 0.02
C LEU A 254 16.57 -24.09 -0.86
N PRO A 255 15.85 -25.07 -0.29
CA PRO A 255 14.70 -25.68 -0.96
C PRO A 255 13.69 -24.61 -1.36
N VAL A 256 13.10 -24.77 -2.55
CA VAL A 256 12.09 -23.84 -3.08
C VAL A 256 10.78 -24.58 -3.29
N VAL A 257 9.74 -24.15 -2.58
CA VAL A 257 8.35 -24.52 -2.86
C VAL A 257 7.81 -23.52 -3.87
N SER A 258 7.86 -23.89 -5.16
CA SER A 258 7.41 -23.06 -6.27
C SER A 258 6.04 -23.50 -6.78
N LEU A 259 5.06 -22.60 -6.74
CA LEU A 259 3.73 -22.89 -7.29
C LEU A 259 3.77 -23.03 -8.82
N ASP A 260 4.70 -22.34 -9.49
CA ASP A 260 4.90 -22.48 -10.93
C ASP A 260 5.46 -23.88 -11.27
N ALA A 261 6.41 -24.39 -10.47
CA ALA A 261 6.94 -25.75 -10.64
C ALA A 261 5.88 -26.81 -10.35
N LEU A 262 5.13 -26.67 -9.24
CA LEU A 262 4.06 -27.60 -8.88
C LEU A 262 2.93 -27.64 -9.92
N ARG A 263 2.60 -26.52 -10.57
CA ARG A 263 1.67 -26.50 -11.71
C ARG A 263 2.18 -27.36 -12.86
N ALA A 264 3.46 -27.25 -13.20
CA ALA A 264 4.06 -28.04 -14.26
C ALA A 264 4.10 -29.53 -13.90
N GLU A 265 4.51 -29.87 -12.67
CA GLU A 265 4.55 -31.24 -12.16
C GLU A 265 3.16 -31.91 -12.20
N LEU A 266 2.10 -31.17 -11.83
CA LEU A 266 0.73 -31.68 -11.78
C LEU A 266 -0.03 -31.55 -13.11
N GLY A 267 0.59 -30.99 -14.15
CA GLY A 267 -0.08 -30.73 -15.44
C GLY A 267 -1.26 -29.74 -15.36
N VAL A 268 -1.28 -28.87 -14.34
CA VAL A 268 -2.36 -27.91 -14.10
C VAL A 268 -2.10 -26.61 -14.86
N SER A 269 -3.00 -26.26 -15.77
CA SER A 269 -2.96 -24.96 -16.47
C SER A 269 -3.07 -23.78 -15.49
N PRO A 270 -2.39 -22.64 -15.72
CA PRO A 270 -2.55 -21.42 -14.93
C PRO A 270 -3.99 -20.89 -14.86
N ALA A 271 -4.84 -21.24 -15.81
CA ALA A 271 -6.26 -20.89 -15.84
C ALA A 271 -7.18 -21.98 -15.25
N GLY A 272 -6.63 -23.15 -14.93
CA GLY A 272 -7.37 -24.28 -14.36
C GLY A 272 -7.61 -24.15 -12.85
N ASP A 273 -8.22 -25.17 -12.26
CA ASP A 273 -8.44 -25.26 -10.82
C ASP A 273 -7.09 -25.33 -10.06
N GLN A 274 -6.83 -24.31 -9.25
CA GLN A 274 -5.57 -24.17 -8.51
C GLN A 274 -5.56 -24.89 -7.16
N ARG A 275 -6.67 -25.54 -6.74
CA ARG A 275 -6.78 -26.17 -5.42
C ARG A 275 -5.74 -27.27 -5.19
N ALA A 276 -5.51 -28.13 -6.18
CA ALA A 276 -4.53 -29.21 -6.08
C ALA A 276 -3.09 -28.68 -5.94
N VAL A 277 -2.75 -27.63 -6.70
CA VAL A 277 -1.45 -26.95 -6.64
C VAL A 277 -1.23 -26.31 -5.28
N ALA A 278 -2.24 -25.60 -4.77
CA ALA A 278 -2.17 -24.97 -3.45
C ALA A 278 -2.01 -26.01 -2.34
N ALA A 279 -2.74 -27.13 -2.41
CA ALA A 279 -2.61 -28.24 -1.46
C ALA A 279 -1.20 -28.87 -1.50
N ALA A 280 -0.66 -29.12 -2.70
CA ALA A 280 0.68 -29.66 -2.85
C ALA A 280 1.76 -28.70 -2.30
N ALA A 281 1.62 -27.39 -2.56
CA ALA A 281 2.53 -26.38 -1.99
C ALA A 281 2.46 -26.36 -0.46
N TYR A 282 1.25 -26.47 0.08
CA TYR A 282 1.03 -26.51 1.53
C TYR A 282 1.67 -27.75 2.17
N GLU A 283 1.45 -28.94 1.60
CA GLU A 283 2.04 -30.19 2.14
C GLU A 283 3.56 -30.20 2.04
N ARG A 284 4.15 -29.80 0.90
CA ARG A 284 5.62 -29.73 0.75
C ARG A 284 6.26 -28.71 1.69
N SER A 285 5.55 -27.63 2.00
CA SER A 285 5.98 -26.68 3.03
C SER A 285 5.91 -27.29 4.43
N ARG A 286 4.86 -28.06 4.75
CA ARG A 286 4.74 -28.75 6.05
C ARG A 286 5.84 -29.78 6.27
N GLU A 287 6.29 -30.47 5.24
CA GLU A 287 7.46 -31.37 5.32
C GLU A 287 8.68 -30.61 5.83
N HIS A 288 9.07 -29.51 5.17
CA HIS A 288 10.19 -28.67 5.60
C HIS A 288 10.00 -28.09 7.00
N LEU A 289 8.80 -27.62 7.33
CA LEU A 289 8.50 -27.05 8.64
C LEU A 289 8.61 -28.09 9.77
N ARG A 290 8.13 -29.32 9.56
CA ARG A 290 8.25 -30.42 10.53
C ARG A 290 9.70 -30.86 10.74
N GLU A 291 10.51 -30.80 9.70
CA GLU A 291 11.95 -31.07 9.74
C GLU A 291 12.77 -29.93 10.35
N GLY A 292 12.16 -28.77 10.61
CA GLY A 292 12.89 -27.57 11.06
C GLY A 292 13.81 -26.97 9.99
N ARG A 293 13.55 -27.27 8.71
CA ARG A 293 14.38 -26.85 7.57
C ARG A 293 13.90 -25.52 6.99
N ALA A 294 14.79 -24.54 6.90
CA ALA A 294 14.53 -23.28 6.20
C ALA A 294 14.27 -23.52 4.71
N PHE A 295 13.34 -22.76 4.11
CA PHE A 295 12.97 -22.88 2.70
C PHE A 295 12.39 -21.56 2.16
N VAL A 296 12.23 -21.51 0.84
CA VAL A 296 11.60 -20.39 0.12
C VAL A 296 10.23 -20.78 -0.39
N TRP A 297 9.22 -19.94 -0.11
CA TRP A 297 7.93 -19.98 -0.79
C TRP A 297 7.95 -19.03 -2.00
N ASN A 298 8.00 -19.58 -3.22
CA ASN A 298 8.04 -18.79 -4.46
C ASN A 298 6.69 -18.81 -5.18
N ALA A 299 6.00 -17.68 -5.12
CA ALA A 299 4.78 -17.43 -5.87
C ALA A 299 4.67 -15.94 -6.24
N THR A 300 3.67 -15.57 -7.03
CA THR A 300 3.39 -14.16 -7.34
C THR A 300 2.96 -13.38 -6.10
N ASN A 301 2.11 -13.97 -5.24
CA ASN A 301 1.75 -13.43 -3.92
C ASN A 301 1.39 -11.92 -3.93
N VAL A 302 0.59 -11.53 -4.93
CA VAL A 302 0.31 -10.11 -5.23
C VAL A 302 -0.75 -9.48 -4.31
N SER A 303 -1.44 -10.26 -3.48
CA SER A 303 -2.37 -9.74 -2.48
C SER A 303 -1.99 -10.23 -1.08
N ARG A 304 -2.33 -9.44 -0.07
CA ARG A 304 -2.15 -9.77 1.35
C ARG A 304 -2.83 -11.08 1.71
N GLN A 305 -4.03 -11.34 1.19
CA GLN A 305 -4.73 -12.60 1.40
C GLN A 305 -3.93 -13.82 0.89
N HIS A 306 -3.30 -13.73 -0.27
CA HIS A 306 -2.47 -14.84 -0.78
C HIS A 306 -1.20 -15.02 0.04
N ARG A 307 -0.58 -13.91 0.47
CA ARG A 307 0.58 -13.96 1.36
C ARG A 307 0.25 -14.60 2.71
N GLU A 308 -0.91 -14.27 3.29
CA GLU A 308 -1.32 -14.81 4.58
C GLU A 308 -1.41 -16.35 4.59
N ILE A 309 -1.69 -17.00 3.46
CA ILE A 309 -1.71 -18.47 3.38
C ILE A 309 -0.35 -19.07 3.79
N CYS A 310 0.74 -18.55 3.23
CA CYS A 310 2.08 -19.05 3.54
C CYS A 310 2.66 -18.46 4.83
N ILE A 311 2.35 -17.19 5.13
CA ILE A 311 2.79 -16.51 6.36
C ILE A 311 2.14 -17.17 7.58
N GLY A 312 0.83 -17.42 7.53
CA GLY A 312 0.10 -18.07 8.61
C GLY A 312 0.54 -19.51 8.85
N LEU A 313 0.78 -20.28 7.78
CA LEU A 313 1.38 -21.61 7.90
C LEU A 313 2.75 -21.54 8.59
N ALA A 314 3.66 -20.69 8.11
CA ALA A 314 4.99 -20.53 8.70
C ALA A 314 4.90 -20.13 10.19
N ALA A 315 4.07 -19.14 10.52
CA ALA A 315 3.86 -18.67 11.89
C ALA A 315 3.35 -19.78 12.83
N SER A 316 2.39 -20.61 12.38
CA SER A 316 1.85 -21.72 13.18
C SER A 316 2.87 -22.80 13.55
N TYR A 317 4.03 -22.85 12.87
CA TYR A 317 5.15 -23.74 13.17
C TYR A 317 6.29 -23.01 13.90
N GLY A 318 6.08 -21.77 14.36
CA GLY A 318 7.11 -20.97 15.03
C GLY A 318 8.25 -20.59 14.08
N ALA A 319 7.95 -20.34 12.80
CA ALA A 319 8.95 -19.86 11.86
C ALA A 319 9.02 -18.33 11.82
N ARG A 320 10.23 -17.80 11.73
CA ARG A 320 10.50 -16.41 11.37
C ARG A 320 10.15 -16.22 9.89
N VAL A 321 9.33 -15.22 9.61
CA VAL A 321 8.90 -14.89 8.24
C VAL A 321 9.74 -13.73 7.71
N GLU A 322 10.50 -13.99 6.65
CA GLU A 322 11.16 -12.97 5.84
C GLU A 322 10.37 -12.79 4.54
N LEU A 323 9.91 -11.57 4.26
CA LEU A 323 9.14 -11.27 3.06
C LEU A 323 9.99 -10.44 2.09
N VAL A 324 10.12 -10.90 0.85
CA VAL A 324 10.89 -10.21 -0.19
C VAL A 324 9.92 -9.80 -1.30
N SER A 325 9.64 -8.51 -1.38
CA SER A 325 8.84 -7.92 -2.44
C SER A 325 9.74 -7.45 -3.56
N LEU A 326 9.56 -8.02 -4.76
CA LEU A 326 10.31 -7.68 -5.95
C LEU A 326 9.43 -6.96 -6.96
N GLU A 327 9.93 -5.84 -7.46
CA GLU A 327 9.31 -5.11 -8.56
C GLU A 327 10.31 -4.72 -9.64
N ALA A 328 9.77 -4.31 -10.77
CA ALA A 328 10.52 -3.70 -11.87
C ALA A 328 9.66 -2.60 -12.48
N PRO A 329 10.26 -1.58 -13.12
CA PRO A 329 9.53 -0.58 -13.88
C PRO A 329 8.63 -1.23 -14.95
N PRO A 330 7.49 -0.62 -15.31
CA PRO A 330 6.51 -1.23 -16.21
C PRO A 330 7.10 -1.71 -17.55
N GLY A 331 7.95 -0.89 -18.17
CA GLY A 331 8.59 -1.23 -19.44
C GLY A 331 9.53 -2.44 -19.33
N VAL A 332 10.30 -2.51 -18.24
CA VAL A 332 11.23 -3.63 -17.96
C VAL A 332 10.44 -4.89 -17.66
N LEU A 333 9.38 -4.79 -16.85
CA LEU A 333 8.53 -5.93 -16.49
C LEU A 333 7.86 -6.54 -17.74
N ARG A 334 7.31 -5.70 -18.61
CA ARG A 334 6.71 -6.13 -19.89
C ARG A 334 7.76 -6.78 -20.80
N ALA A 335 8.90 -6.13 -21.00
CA ALA A 335 9.99 -6.67 -21.83
C ALA A 335 10.53 -8.01 -21.30
N ARG A 336 10.64 -8.16 -19.98
CA ARG A 336 11.02 -9.44 -19.35
C ARG A 336 9.96 -10.50 -19.59
N ASN A 337 8.68 -10.18 -19.40
CA ASN A 337 7.59 -11.13 -19.63
C ASN A 337 7.53 -11.63 -21.08
N ASP A 338 7.80 -10.75 -22.06
CA ASP A 338 7.80 -11.10 -23.49
C ASP A 338 8.93 -12.05 -23.88
N ARG A 339 10.04 -12.07 -23.12
CA ARG A 339 11.18 -12.98 -23.32
C ARG A 339 11.08 -14.29 -22.57
N ARG A 340 10.03 -14.50 -21.75
CA ARG A 340 9.86 -15.74 -20.98
C ARG A 340 9.45 -16.89 -21.90
N GLN A 341 9.99 -18.07 -21.64
CA GLN A 341 9.58 -19.31 -22.31
C GLN A 341 8.07 -19.56 -22.15
N ALA A 342 7.54 -19.33 -20.95
CA ALA A 342 6.10 -19.30 -20.68
C ALA A 342 5.63 -17.85 -20.42
N ARG A 343 5.24 -17.17 -21.50
CA ARG A 343 4.72 -15.79 -21.43
C ARG A 343 3.39 -15.74 -20.70
N VAL A 344 3.25 -14.83 -19.74
CA VAL A 344 1.94 -14.55 -19.12
C VAL A 344 1.13 -13.66 -20.05
N PRO A 345 -0.10 -14.03 -20.43
CA PRO A 345 -0.94 -13.20 -21.29
C PRO A 345 -1.18 -11.80 -20.72
N ALA A 346 -1.23 -10.79 -21.59
CA ALA A 346 -1.38 -9.39 -21.17
C ALA A 346 -2.60 -9.16 -20.27
N ALA A 347 -3.76 -9.76 -20.60
CA ALA A 347 -4.96 -9.66 -19.79
C ALA A 347 -4.80 -10.23 -18.37
N VAL A 348 -4.03 -11.32 -18.22
CA VAL A 348 -3.72 -11.91 -16.91
C VAL A 348 -2.80 -10.99 -16.12
N LEU A 349 -1.79 -10.41 -16.78
CA LEU A 349 -0.87 -9.48 -16.15
C LEU A 349 -1.58 -8.20 -15.67
N GLU A 350 -2.44 -7.62 -16.50
CA GLU A 350 -3.26 -6.46 -16.13
C GLU A 350 -4.18 -6.76 -14.93
N ARG A 351 -4.77 -7.96 -14.88
CA ARG A 351 -5.57 -8.40 -13.73
C ARG A 351 -4.74 -8.53 -12.45
N LEU A 352 -3.49 -9.00 -12.55
CA LEU A 352 -2.57 -9.09 -11.41
C LEU A 352 -2.15 -7.71 -10.92
N ILE A 353 -1.80 -6.81 -11.84
CA ILE A 353 -1.46 -5.40 -11.55
C ILE A 353 -2.64 -4.72 -10.83
N GLY A 354 -3.87 -4.91 -11.33
CA GLY A 354 -5.08 -4.32 -10.72
C GLY A 354 -5.43 -4.85 -9.32
N ARG A 355 -4.73 -5.87 -8.82
CA ARG A 355 -4.89 -6.45 -7.47
C ARG A 355 -3.59 -6.42 -6.67
N TRP A 356 -2.59 -5.68 -7.14
CA TRP A 356 -1.27 -5.66 -6.55
C TRP A 356 -1.25 -4.81 -5.28
N GLU A 357 -1.19 -5.51 -4.15
CA GLU A 357 -0.93 -4.98 -2.83
C GLU A 357 0.56 -5.20 -2.52
N THR A 358 1.32 -4.12 -2.33
CA THR A 358 2.71 -4.22 -1.85
C THR A 358 2.69 -4.66 -0.40
N PRO A 359 3.57 -5.59 0.01
CA PRO A 359 3.62 -5.99 1.41
C PRO A 359 4.12 -4.91 2.34
N ASP A 360 3.66 -4.93 3.59
CA ASP A 360 4.13 -4.04 4.65
C ASP A 360 4.75 -4.80 5.84
N LEU A 361 5.39 -4.06 6.76
CA LEU A 361 6.07 -4.62 7.92
C LEU A 361 5.12 -5.31 8.92
N THR A 362 3.80 -5.14 8.80
CA THR A 362 2.82 -5.82 9.65
C THR A 362 2.63 -7.29 9.25
N GLU A 363 3.10 -7.69 8.06
CA GLU A 363 2.95 -9.04 7.53
C GLU A 363 4.14 -9.96 7.85
N ALA A 364 5.28 -9.42 8.30
CA ALA A 364 6.51 -10.20 8.43
C ALA A 364 7.42 -9.70 9.55
N HIS A 365 8.36 -10.56 9.96
CA HIS A 365 9.42 -10.18 10.90
C HIS A 365 10.42 -9.25 10.22
N THR A 366 10.68 -9.48 8.94
CA THR A 366 11.55 -8.66 8.09
C THR A 366 10.94 -8.52 6.70
N LEU A 367 10.99 -7.30 6.14
CA LEU A 367 10.53 -6.99 4.79
C LEU A 367 11.70 -6.44 3.97
N HIS A 368 11.93 -7.01 2.79
CA HIS A 368 12.89 -6.53 1.80
C HIS A 368 12.11 -5.99 0.60
N LEU A 369 12.32 -4.72 0.24
CA LEU A 369 11.73 -4.11 -0.96
C LEU A 369 12.81 -3.99 -2.03
N VAL A 370 12.71 -4.80 -3.07
CA VAL A 370 13.75 -4.94 -4.10
C VAL A 370 13.23 -4.37 -5.42
N ASP A 371 13.78 -3.24 -5.84
CA ASP A 371 13.73 -2.83 -7.24
C ASP A 371 14.77 -3.67 -8.01
N THR A 372 14.31 -4.41 -9.01
CA THR A 372 15.17 -5.29 -9.81
C THR A 372 15.71 -4.62 -11.08
N ASN A 373 15.44 -3.33 -11.27
CA ASN A 373 16.07 -2.51 -12.31
C ASN A 373 17.41 -1.94 -11.84
N ASP A 374 17.48 -1.49 -10.59
CA ASP A 374 18.72 -1.11 -9.95
C ASP A 374 19.37 -2.34 -9.30
N ARG A 375 20.68 -2.52 -9.47
CA ARG A 375 21.43 -3.54 -8.72
C ARG A 375 21.53 -3.24 -7.21
N ALA A 376 20.89 -2.17 -6.74
CA ALA A 376 20.81 -1.78 -5.35
C ALA A 376 19.53 -2.33 -4.71
N SER A 377 19.66 -3.41 -3.95
CA SER A 377 18.59 -3.87 -3.05
C SER A 377 18.38 -2.82 -1.95
N HIS A 378 17.21 -2.17 -1.93
CA HIS A 378 16.82 -1.33 -0.81
C HIS A 378 16.33 -2.22 0.33
N VAL A 379 17.25 -2.58 1.23
CA VAL A 379 16.84 -3.27 2.44
C VAL A 379 16.26 -2.23 3.40
N ILE A 380 14.95 -2.23 3.58
CA ILE A 380 14.33 -1.55 4.72
C ILE A 380 14.49 -2.50 5.90
N ARG A 381 15.61 -2.37 6.61
CA ARG A 381 15.75 -2.95 7.95
C ARG A 381 15.11 -1.96 8.92
N SER A 382 14.19 -2.45 9.74
CA SER A 382 13.68 -1.70 10.89
C SER A 382 14.81 -1.22 11.78
#